data_AF-A0A8R2M8T9-F1
#
_entry.id   AF-A0A8R2M8T9-F1
#
_cell.length_a   1.000
_cell.length_b   1.000
_cell.length_c   1.000
_cell.angle_alpha   90.00
_cell.angle_beta   90.00
_cell.angle_gamma   90.00
#
_symmetry.space_group_name_H-M   'P 1'
#
loop_
_entity.id
_entity.type
_entity.pdbx_description
1 polymer ?
#
loop_
_entity_poly.entity_id
_entity_poly.type
_entity_poly.pdbx_seq_one_letter_code
_entity_poly.pdbx_strand_id
1 'polypeptide(L)'
;MDGTEGLVRGQPVVDTGAPITIPVGEPTLGRIINVIGEPIDERGPIQTDKFAPIHADAPPFVEMSVEQEILVTGIKVVDLLAPYVKGGKIGLFGGAGVGKTVLIMELINNVAKAHGGFSVFAGVGERTREGNDLYHEMKVGGVITDDYKTSKVSLVYGQMNEPPGARARVALTGLTLAEHFRDKEGQDVLLFIDNIFRFTQAGSEVSALLGRIPSAVGYQPTLATDMGTMQERITTTKAGSITSVQAVYVPADDLTDPAPATTFAHLDATTVLSRAIAELGVYPAVDPLDSTSRVMDPNIIGAEHYGVARGVQKILQDYKSLQDIIAILGMDELSEDDKLTVARARKIQRFLSQPFQVAEVFTGHAGKLVKLEETIKGFQKILGGELDHIPEAAFYMVGTIEDVIAKAQELAKSV
;
A
#
# COMPACT_ATOMS: atom_id res chain seq x y z
N MET A 1 20.06 -2.90 20.56
CA MET A 1 19.17 -2.28 19.55
C MET A 1 19.21 -0.76 19.65
N ASP A 2 20.26 -0.19 20.24
CA ASP A 2 20.40 1.25 20.52
C ASP A 2 21.89 1.63 20.35
N GLY A 3 22.23 2.90 20.56
CA GLY A 3 23.60 3.40 20.56
C GLY A 3 24.53 2.57 21.44
N THR A 4 25.76 2.35 20.95
CA THR A 4 26.80 1.61 21.68
C THR A 4 27.77 2.53 22.42
N GLU A 5 27.50 3.84 22.41
CA GLU A 5 28.28 4.83 23.16
C GLU A 5 28.22 4.53 24.67
N GLY A 6 29.38 4.59 25.33
CA GLY A 6 29.48 4.36 26.78
C GLY A 6 29.59 2.89 27.21
N LEU A 7 29.50 1.92 26.28
CA LEU A 7 29.77 0.51 26.60
C LEU A 7 31.26 0.27 26.90
N VAL A 8 31.53 -0.50 27.95
CA VAL A 8 32.90 -0.87 28.36
C VAL A 8 33.10 -2.39 28.37
N ARG A 9 34.33 -2.83 28.04
CA ARG A 9 34.69 -4.25 28.10
C ARG A 9 34.56 -4.75 29.55
N GLY A 10 33.86 -5.88 29.72
CA GLY A 10 33.60 -6.48 31.04
C GLY A 10 32.31 -6.03 31.71
N GLN A 11 31.49 -5.20 31.04
CA GLN A 11 30.16 -4.85 31.53
C GLN A 11 29.27 -6.10 31.63
N PRO A 12 28.55 -6.30 32.75
CA PRO A 12 27.63 -7.44 32.90
C PRO A 12 26.54 -7.43 31.84
N VAL A 13 26.26 -8.60 31.26
CA VAL A 13 25.17 -8.83 30.31
C VAL A 13 24.26 -9.89 30.90
N VAL A 14 22.96 -9.62 30.93
CA VAL A 14 21.94 -10.55 31.42
C VAL A 14 21.26 -11.19 30.22
N ASP A 15 21.26 -12.52 30.17
CA ASP A 15 20.50 -13.28 29.19
C ASP A 15 19.03 -13.36 29.63
N THR A 16 18.12 -13.01 28.72
CA THR A 16 16.67 -13.11 28.94
C THR A 16 16.15 -14.53 28.69
N GLY A 17 16.94 -15.40 28.05
CA GLY A 17 16.57 -16.78 27.69
C GLY A 17 15.57 -16.89 26.54
N ALA A 18 15.22 -15.77 25.90
CA ALA A 18 14.23 -15.69 24.84
C ALA A 18 14.60 -14.61 23.80
N PRO A 19 14.10 -14.71 22.55
CA PRO A 19 14.16 -13.62 21.59
C PRO A 19 13.52 -12.33 22.12
N ILE A 20 13.74 -11.22 21.42
CA ILE A 20 13.01 -9.97 21.68
C ILE A 20 11.51 -10.27 21.66
N THR A 21 10.85 -9.96 22.77
CA THR A 21 9.47 -10.33 23.07
C THR A 21 8.69 -9.06 23.34
N ILE A 22 7.61 -8.83 22.59
CA ILE A 22 6.88 -7.56 22.56
C ILE A 22 5.46 -7.74 23.12
N PRO A 23 4.83 -6.69 23.66
CA PRO A 23 3.41 -6.71 24.00
C PRO A 23 2.56 -6.84 22.74
N VAL A 24 1.50 -7.66 22.80
CA VAL A 24 0.58 -7.90 21.68
C VAL A 24 -0.90 -7.86 22.12
N GLY A 25 -1.81 -7.85 21.14
CA GLY A 25 -3.26 -7.84 21.33
C GLY A 25 -3.90 -6.46 21.26
N GLU A 26 -5.23 -6.39 21.35
CA GLU A 26 -6.00 -5.13 21.25
C GLU A 26 -5.45 -3.92 22.05
N PRO A 27 -4.85 -4.06 23.25
CA PRO A 27 -4.27 -2.91 23.96
C PRO A 27 -3.15 -2.18 23.22
N THR A 28 -2.58 -2.76 22.16
CA THR A 28 -1.58 -2.10 21.30
C THR A 28 -2.23 -1.18 20.26
N LEU A 29 -3.55 -1.22 20.07
CA LEU A 29 -4.25 -0.38 19.10
C LEU A 29 -4.21 1.10 19.53
N GLY A 30 -3.89 1.97 18.58
CA GLY A 30 -3.69 3.40 18.77
C GLY A 30 -2.38 3.79 19.44
N ARG A 31 -1.49 2.82 19.73
CA ARG A 31 -0.19 3.05 20.37
C ARG A 31 0.94 3.12 19.35
N ILE A 32 2.02 3.81 19.71
CA ILE A 32 3.30 3.76 18.99
C ILE A 32 4.30 2.97 19.82
N ILE A 33 4.82 1.87 19.27
CA ILE A 33 5.88 1.07 19.91
C ILE A 33 7.17 1.07 19.10
N ASN A 34 8.31 0.94 19.79
CA ASN A 34 9.62 0.76 19.17
C ASN A 34 9.91 -0.72 18.83
N VAL A 35 11.10 -0.99 18.28
CA VAL A 35 11.53 -2.34 17.88
C VAL A 35 11.49 -3.38 19.01
N ILE A 36 11.73 -2.99 20.26
CA ILE A 36 11.71 -3.90 21.43
C ILE A 36 10.35 -3.94 22.14
N GLY A 37 9.34 -3.24 21.62
CA GLY A 37 7.98 -3.28 22.16
C GLY A 37 7.67 -2.24 23.23
N GLU A 38 8.56 -1.27 23.48
CA GLU A 38 8.30 -0.19 24.43
C GLU A 38 7.45 0.91 23.78
N PRO A 39 6.46 1.46 24.50
CA PRO A 39 5.67 2.57 23.99
C PRO A 39 6.48 3.87 23.96
N ILE A 40 6.45 4.56 22.83
CA ILE A 40 7.16 5.83 22.58
C ILE A 40 6.20 7.01 22.33
N ASP A 41 4.91 6.84 22.66
CA ASP A 41 3.86 7.83 22.48
C ASP A 41 3.52 8.63 23.74
N GLU A 42 4.31 8.48 24.81
CA GLU A 42 4.14 9.14 26.11
C GLU A 42 2.78 8.86 26.80
N ARG A 43 2.04 7.83 26.38
CA ARG A 43 0.71 7.46 26.95
C ARG A 43 0.80 6.40 28.05
N GLY A 44 1.96 6.28 28.69
CA GLY A 44 2.22 5.27 29.73
C GLY A 44 2.41 3.85 29.17
N PRO A 45 2.51 2.82 30.04
CA PRO A 45 2.75 1.44 29.61
C PRO A 45 1.55 0.84 28.83
N ILE A 46 1.81 -0.14 27.99
CA ILE A 46 0.76 -0.96 27.36
C ILE A 46 0.33 -2.03 28.38
N GLN A 47 -0.93 -1.99 28.81
CA GLN A 47 -1.47 -2.96 29.75
C GLN A 47 -1.94 -4.22 29.01
N THR A 48 -1.05 -5.21 28.89
CA THR A 48 -1.36 -6.52 28.31
C THR A 48 -0.66 -7.63 29.10
N ASP A 49 -1.30 -8.79 29.17
CA ASP A 49 -0.74 -10.04 29.68
C ASP A 49 -0.19 -10.93 28.54
N LYS A 50 -0.40 -10.53 27.28
CA LYS A 50 0.02 -11.27 26.09
C LYS A 50 1.31 -10.70 25.53
N PHE A 51 2.27 -11.58 25.31
CA PHE A 51 3.57 -11.25 24.72
C PHE A 51 3.94 -12.29 23.64
N ALA A 52 4.64 -11.83 22.60
CA ALA A 52 5.09 -12.72 21.51
C ALA A 52 6.53 -12.39 21.08
N PRO A 53 7.35 -13.42 20.75
CA PRO A 53 8.69 -13.21 20.22
C PRO A 53 8.63 -12.73 18.76
N ILE A 54 9.53 -11.82 18.37
CA ILE A 54 9.55 -11.29 16.99
C ILE A 54 10.08 -12.28 15.95
N HIS A 55 10.77 -13.32 16.42
CA HIS A 55 11.29 -14.40 15.61
C HIS A 55 10.34 -15.59 15.70
N ALA A 56 9.69 -15.87 14.57
CA ALA A 56 8.80 -17.01 14.36
C ALA A 56 9.07 -17.61 12.98
N ASP A 57 8.75 -18.90 12.83
CA ASP A 57 8.79 -19.57 11.53
C ASP A 57 7.55 -19.20 10.70
N ALA A 58 7.65 -19.31 9.38
CA ALA A 58 6.50 -19.15 8.50
C ALA A 58 5.45 -20.25 8.77
N PRO A 59 4.15 -19.97 8.56
CA PRO A 59 3.11 -20.98 8.70
C PRO A 59 3.40 -22.23 7.85
N PRO A 60 3.18 -23.45 8.39
CA PRO A 60 3.44 -24.67 7.64
C PRO A 60 2.46 -24.80 6.46
N PHE A 61 2.87 -25.52 5.42
CA PHE A 61 2.08 -25.72 4.20
C PHE A 61 0.64 -26.20 4.46
N VAL A 62 0.43 -27.02 5.49
CA VAL A 62 -0.90 -27.56 5.86
C VAL A 62 -1.86 -26.52 6.43
N GLU A 63 -1.36 -25.35 6.85
CA GLU A 63 -2.15 -24.24 7.39
C GLU A 63 -2.45 -23.16 6.36
N MET A 64 -1.79 -23.19 5.20
CA MET A 64 -2.02 -22.22 4.12
C MET A 64 -3.40 -22.40 3.50
N SER A 65 -4.10 -21.29 3.25
CA SER A 65 -5.34 -21.30 2.46
C SER A 65 -5.03 -21.39 0.97
N VAL A 66 -5.89 -22.08 0.23
CA VAL A 66 -5.84 -22.17 -1.24
C VAL A 66 -6.83 -21.24 -1.93
N GLU A 67 -7.70 -20.58 -1.15
CA GLU A 67 -8.74 -19.71 -1.68
C GLU A 67 -8.15 -18.34 -2.04
N GLN A 68 -8.33 -17.95 -3.30
CA GLN A 68 -7.93 -16.63 -3.80
C GLN A 68 -9.18 -15.76 -3.87
N GLU A 69 -9.35 -14.91 -2.85
CA GLU A 69 -10.43 -13.92 -2.79
C GLU A 69 -9.88 -12.52 -3.11
N ILE A 70 -10.66 -11.75 -3.86
CA ILE A 70 -10.33 -10.34 -4.14
C ILE A 70 -10.59 -9.52 -2.87
N LEU A 71 -9.63 -8.69 -2.49
CA LEU A 71 -9.83 -7.65 -1.49
C LEU A 71 -10.34 -6.39 -2.19
N VAL A 72 -11.61 -6.07 -2.01
CA VAL A 72 -12.23 -4.85 -2.56
C VAL A 72 -11.77 -3.64 -1.73
N THR A 73 -11.04 -2.73 -2.35
CA THR A 73 -10.45 -1.56 -1.67
C THR A 73 -11.36 -0.33 -1.68
N GLY A 74 -12.36 -0.32 -2.57
CA GLY A 74 -13.23 0.81 -2.81
C GLY A 74 -12.59 1.92 -3.64
N ILE A 75 -11.42 1.67 -4.22
CA ILE A 75 -10.63 2.61 -5.03
C ILE A 75 -10.67 2.14 -6.49
N LYS A 76 -11.32 2.92 -7.36
CA LYS A 76 -11.62 2.53 -8.75
C LYS A 76 -10.42 1.98 -9.52
N VAL A 77 -9.29 2.69 -9.52
CA VAL A 77 -8.11 2.30 -10.30
C VAL A 77 -7.47 1.01 -9.78
N VAL A 78 -7.47 0.81 -8.46
CA VAL A 78 -6.92 -0.40 -7.83
C VAL A 78 -7.84 -1.57 -8.12
N ASP A 79 -9.13 -1.45 -7.78
CA ASP A 79 -10.11 -2.52 -7.93
C ASP A 79 -10.29 -2.94 -9.39
N LEU A 80 -10.20 -2.00 -10.35
CA LEU A 80 -10.35 -2.31 -11.76
C LEU A 80 -9.08 -2.89 -12.39
N LEU A 81 -7.91 -2.25 -12.20
CA LEU A 81 -6.71 -2.51 -13.03
C LEU A 81 -5.61 -3.30 -12.30
N ALA A 82 -5.52 -3.16 -10.98
CA ALA A 82 -4.55 -3.88 -10.16
C ALA A 82 -5.22 -4.43 -8.88
N PRO A 83 -6.24 -5.30 -9.03
CA PRO A 83 -7.04 -5.79 -7.90
C PRO A 83 -6.17 -6.51 -6.88
N TYR A 84 -6.44 -6.26 -5.60
CA TYR A 84 -5.70 -6.86 -4.50
C TYR A 84 -6.31 -8.21 -4.12
N VAL A 85 -5.48 -9.07 -3.55
CA VAL A 85 -5.88 -10.39 -3.06
C VAL A 85 -5.86 -10.36 -1.55
N LYS A 86 -6.86 -10.99 -0.94
CA LYS A 86 -6.88 -11.23 0.50
C LYS A 86 -5.71 -12.12 0.90
N GLY A 87 -4.87 -11.61 1.80
CA GLY A 87 -3.60 -12.22 2.20
C GLY A 87 -2.45 -12.05 1.21
N GLY A 88 -2.68 -11.30 0.13
CA GLY A 88 -1.66 -11.01 -0.86
C GLY A 88 -0.63 -10.00 -0.36
N LYS A 89 0.48 -9.94 -1.09
CA LYS A 89 1.55 -8.96 -0.89
C LYS A 89 1.50 -7.92 -1.99
N ILE A 90 1.27 -6.66 -1.62
CA ILE A 90 1.15 -5.55 -2.55
C ILE A 90 2.39 -4.67 -2.44
N GLY A 91 3.04 -4.39 -3.57
CA GLY A 91 4.11 -3.40 -3.65
C GLY A 91 3.56 -2.05 -4.09
N LEU A 92 3.79 -1.02 -3.28
CA LEU A 92 3.49 0.37 -3.61
C LEU A 92 4.77 1.08 -4.05
N PHE A 93 4.84 1.42 -5.34
CA PHE A 93 5.98 2.10 -5.94
C PHE A 93 5.66 3.57 -6.14
N GLY A 94 6.64 4.44 -5.99
CA GLY A 94 6.45 5.85 -6.26
C GLY A 94 7.48 6.75 -5.59
N GLY A 95 7.79 7.87 -6.26
CA GLY A 95 8.68 8.90 -5.74
C GLY A 95 8.08 9.66 -4.54
N ALA A 96 8.83 10.64 -4.03
CA ALA A 96 8.29 11.56 -3.02
C ALA A 96 7.19 12.45 -3.65
N GLY A 97 6.14 12.73 -2.87
CA GLY A 97 5.08 13.69 -3.24
C GLY A 97 3.96 13.17 -4.15
N VAL A 98 3.99 11.89 -4.55
CA VAL A 98 2.94 11.30 -5.43
C VAL A 98 1.70 10.79 -4.68
N GLY A 99 1.61 11.00 -3.37
CA GLY A 99 0.44 10.63 -2.56
C GLY A 99 0.46 9.21 -1.95
N LYS A 100 1.64 8.59 -1.77
CA LYS A 100 1.77 7.25 -1.14
C LYS A 100 1.07 7.15 0.22
N THR A 101 1.40 8.07 1.13
CA THR A 101 0.85 8.10 2.49
C THR A 101 -0.66 8.29 2.48
N VAL A 102 -1.15 9.17 1.62
CA VAL A 102 -2.59 9.42 1.44
C VAL A 102 -3.32 8.17 0.96
N LEU A 103 -2.74 7.43 0.00
CA LEU A 103 -3.30 6.16 -0.45
C LEU A 103 -3.28 5.08 0.65
N ILE A 104 -2.21 4.99 1.43
CA ILE A 104 -2.12 4.07 2.57
C ILE A 104 -3.21 4.37 3.61
N MET A 105 -3.38 5.63 3.99
CA MET A 105 -4.41 6.04 4.94
C MET A 105 -5.82 5.75 4.43
N GLU A 106 -6.09 5.99 3.14
CA GLU A 106 -7.39 5.66 2.55
C GLU A 106 -7.64 4.15 2.55
N LEU A 107 -6.63 3.32 2.24
CA LEU A 107 -6.75 1.86 2.34
C LEU A 107 -7.07 1.40 3.77
N ILE A 108 -6.39 1.97 4.78
CA ILE A 108 -6.70 1.70 6.20
C ILE A 108 -8.15 2.05 6.50
N ASN A 109 -8.58 3.25 6.11
CA ASN A 109 -9.94 3.74 6.37
C ASN A 109 -11.01 2.88 5.69
N ASN A 110 -10.81 2.53 4.41
CA ASN A 110 -11.80 1.80 3.63
C ASN A 110 -11.95 0.36 4.12
N VAL A 111 -10.83 -0.32 4.37
CA VAL A 111 -10.88 -1.72 4.84
C VAL A 111 -11.36 -1.80 6.28
N ALA A 112 -10.98 -0.87 7.17
CA ALA A 112 -11.54 -0.81 8.52
C ALA A 112 -13.06 -0.61 8.52
N LYS A 113 -13.59 0.20 7.59
CA LYS A 113 -15.05 0.44 7.44
C LYS A 113 -15.79 -0.71 6.79
N ALA A 114 -15.20 -1.36 5.77
CA ALA A 114 -15.87 -2.39 4.99
C ALA A 114 -15.71 -3.81 5.59
N HIS A 115 -14.56 -4.12 6.18
CA HIS A 115 -14.19 -5.47 6.63
C HIS A 115 -14.00 -5.60 8.14
N GLY A 116 -13.97 -4.49 8.89
CA GLY A 116 -13.90 -4.51 10.35
C GLY A 116 -12.57 -5.00 10.95
N GLY A 117 -11.56 -5.25 10.13
CA GLY A 117 -10.25 -5.74 10.53
C GLY A 117 -9.32 -4.67 11.11
N PHE A 118 -8.32 -5.13 11.87
CA PHE A 118 -7.25 -4.26 12.39
C PHE A 118 -6.15 -4.01 11.36
N SER A 119 -5.43 -2.91 11.54
CA SER A 119 -4.25 -2.56 10.76
C SER A 119 -3.01 -2.47 11.64
N VAL A 120 -1.85 -2.78 11.08
CA VAL A 120 -0.55 -2.54 11.70
C VAL A 120 0.30 -1.76 10.71
N PHE A 121 0.88 -0.65 11.15
CA PHE A 121 1.81 0.13 10.35
C PHE A 121 3.22 -0.01 10.92
N ALA A 122 4.12 -0.57 10.12
CA ALA A 122 5.53 -0.70 10.42
C ALA A 122 6.34 0.35 9.65
N GLY A 123 6.75 1.41 10.37
CA GLY A 123 7.65 2.45 9.90
C GLY A 123 9.11 2.01 9.98
N VAL A 124 9.59 1.33 8.94
CA VAL A 124 10.95 0.79 8.80
C VAL A 124 11.86 1.83 8.17
N GLY A 125 12.71 2.45 8.98
CA GLY A 125 13.72 3.40 8.52
C GLY A 125 13.13 4.62 7.82
N GLU A 126 11.96 5.08 8.29
CA GLU A 126 11.30 6.29 7.78
C GLU A 126 11.76 7.55 8.51
N ARG A 127 11.37 8.71 7.97
CA ARG A 127 11.66 10.00 8.61
C ARG A 127 10.73 10.21 9.79
N THR A 128 11.29 10.63 10.93
CA THR A 128 10.52 10.91 12.15
C THR A 128 9.42 11.94 11.93
N ARG A 129 9.66 12.94 11.08
CA ARG A 129 8.65 13.93 10.67
C ARG A 129 7.45 13.26 9.99
N GLU A 130 7.70 12.35 9.04
CA GLU A 130 6.62 11.67 8.30
C GLU A 130 5.84 10.72 9.21
N GLY A 131 6.51 10.04 10.15
CA GLY A 131 5.82 9.24 11.17
C GLY A 131 4.97 10.07 12.13
N ASN A 132 5.42 11.27 12.49
CA ASN A 132 4.65 12.22 13.31
C ASN A 132 3.43 12.76 12.56
N ASP A 133 3.62 13.19 11.31
CA ASP A 133 2.55 13.70 10.45
C ASP A 133 1.46 12.62 10.28
N LEU A 134 1.87 11.37 9.97
CA LEU A 134 0.95 10.24 9.84
C LEU A 134 0.16 9.97 11.13
N TYR A 135 0.80 10.02 12.30
CA TYR A 135 0.11 9.83 13.59
C TYR A 135 -0.97 10.88 13.82
N HIS A 136 -0.66 12.15 13.53
CA HIS A 136 -1.63 13.23 13.66
C HIS A 136 -2.74 13.15 12.61
N GLU A 137 -2.43 12.82 11.36
CA GLU A 137 -3.40 12.62 10.30
C GLU A 137 -4.36 11.47 10.65
N MET A 138 -3.85 10.35 11.18
CA MET A 138 -4.69 9.24 11.66
C MET A 138 -5.56 9.62 12.86
N LYS A 139 -5.10 10.51 13.75
CA LYS A 139 -5.92 11.06 14.83
C LYS A 139 -7.04 11.95 14.30
N VAL A 140 -6.73 12.85 13.37
CA VAL A 140 -7.73 13.75 12.74
C VAL A 140 -8.74 12.95 11.93
N GLY A 141 -8.29 11.92 11.21
CA GLY A 141 -9.15 11.00 10.45
C GLY A 141 -9.97 10.03 11.30
N GLY A 142 -9.78 10.01 12.63
CA GLY A 142 -10.51 9.14 13.55
C GLY A 142 -10.11 7.67 13.49
N VAL A 143 -8.98 7.34 12.85
CA VAL A 143 -8.41 5.98 12.80
C VAL A 143 -7.73 5.63 14.12
N ILE A 144 -7.08 6.62 14.74
CA ILE A 144 -6.51 6.54 16.09
C ILE A 144 -7.33 7.41 17.02
N THR A 145 -7.73 6.84 18.15
CA THR A 145 -8.44 7.53 19.22
C THR A 145 -7.70 7.37 20.55
N ASP A 146 -8.12 8.13 21.56
CA ASP A 146 -7.50 8.04 22.89
C ASP A 146 -7.88 6.73 23.63
N ASP A 147 -8.97 6.06 23.23
CA ASP A 147 -9.31 4.69 23.62
C ASP A 147 -8.79 3.69 22.57
N TYR A 148 -8.15 2.61 23.03
CA TYR A 148 -7.68 1.53 22.14
C TYR A 148 -8.85 0.76 21.52
N LYS A 149 -10.01 0.69 22.19
CA LYS A 149 -11.18 -0.07 21.71
C LYS A 149 -11.79 0.49 20.44
N THR A 150 -11.63 1.79 20.22
CA THR A 150 -12.11 2.49 19.02
C THR A 150 -11.01 2.73 18.00
N SER A 151 -9.74 2.56 18.39
CA SER A 151 -8.60 2.65 17.47
C SER A 151 -8.55 1.42 16.57
N LYS A 152 -8.14 1.61 15.31
CA LYS A 152 -8.08 0.52 14.31
C LYS A 152 -6.68 0.18 13.84
N VAL A 153 -5.67 0.90 14.31
CA VAL A 153 -4.28 0.73 13.86
C VAL A 153 -3.29 0.71 15.02
N SER A 154 -2.32 -0.21 14.98
CA SER A 154 -1.12 -0.17 15.83
C SER A 154 0.07 0.37 15.02
N LEU A 155 0.85 1.29 15.61
CA LEU A 155 2.03 1.87 14.96
C LEU A 155 3.30 1.27 15.56
N VAL A 156 4.20 0.79 14.70
CA VAL A 156 5.51 0.26 15.07
C VAL A 156 6.58 1.06 14.34
N TYR A 157 7.39 1.82 15.07
CA TYR A 157 8.36 2.74 14.48
C TYR A 157 9.80 2.33 14.81
N GLY A 158 10.63 2.33 13.77
CA GLY A 158 12.07 2.11 13.83
C GLY A 158 12.71 3.06 12.85
N GLN A 159 12.90 4.31 13.29
CA GLN A 159 13.10 5.46 12.40
C GLN A 159 14.54 5.52 11.83
N MET A 160 14.80 6.41 10.87
CA MET A 160 16.12 6.57 10.25
C MET A 160 17.26 6.88 11.22
N ASN A 161 16.97 7.54 12.35
CA ASN A 161 17.96 7.88 13.37
C ASN A 161 18.35 6.69 14.24
N GLU A 162 17.65 5.55 14.13
CA GLU A 162 17.98 4.34 14.88
C GLU A 162 19.09 3.51 14.22
N PRO A 163 19.89 2.79 15.01
CA PRO A 163 20.97 1.96 14.48
C PRO A 163 20.43 0.86 13.55
N PRO A 164 21.26 0.37 12.60
CA PRO A 164 20.81 -0.62 11.62
C PRO A 164 20.27 -1.91 12.24
N GLY A 165 20.72 -2.30 13.44
CA GLY A 165 20.17 -3.44 14.16
C GLY A 165 18.67 -3.29 14.48
N ALA A 166 18.23 -2.09 14.88
CA ALA A 166 16.83 -1.79 15.16
C ALA A 166 15.99 -1.75 13.87
N ARG A 167 16.47 -1.01 12.86
CA ARG A 167 15.83 -0.94 11.53
C ARG A 167 15.66 -2.30 10.86
N ALA A 168 16.65 -3.20 11.01
CA ALA A 168 16.59 -4.56 10.47
C ALA A 168 15.64 -5.51 11.22
N ARG A 169 15.01 -5.08 12.33
CA ARG A 169 14.12 -5.91 13.15
C ARG A 169 12.72 -5.33 13.32
N VAL A 170 12.54 -4.02 13.14
CA VAL A 170 11.23 -3.38 13.35
C VAL A 170 10.12 -3.90 12.42
N ALA A 171 10.45 -4.32 11.20
CA ALA A 171 9.50 -5.00 10.32
C ALA A 171 8.94 -6.29 10.95
N LEU A 172 9.79 -7.05 11.67
CA LEU A 172 9.38 -8.27 12.38
C LEU A 172 8.50 -7.95 13.58
N THR A 173 8.76 -6.84 14.27
CA THR A 173 7.91 -6.34 15.37
C THR A 173 6.49 -6.04 14.87
N GLY A 174 6.36 -5.31 13.76
CA GLY A 174 5.05 -5.05 13.12
C GLY A 174 4.37 -6.34 12.64
N LEU A 175 5.12 -7.24 12.02
CA LEU A 175 4.61 -8.53 11.58
C LEU A 175 4.10 -9.38 12.74
N THR A 176 4.78 -9.37 13.89
CA THR A 176 4.38 -10.15 15.08
C THR A 176 3.05 -9.66 15.67
N LEU A 177 2.80 -8.35 15.64
CA LEU A 177 1.48 -7.82 15.99
C LEU A 177 0.40 -8.29 15.01
N ALA A 178 0.69 -8.22 13.70
CA ALA A 178 -0.24 -8.66 12.67
C ALA A 178 -0.55 -10.16 12.76
N GLU A 179 0.46 -10.99 13.05
CA GLU A 179 0.30 -12.42 13.28
C GLU A 179 -0.52 -12.71 14.53
N HIS A 180 -0.41 -11.91 15.59
CA HIS A 180 -1.28 -12.08 16.76
C HIS A 180 -2.75 -11.88 16.40
N PHE A 181 -3.06 -10.82 15.65
CA PHE A 181 -4.42 -10.55 15.17
C PHE A 181 -4.92 -11.63 14.21
N ARG A 182 -4.06 -12.15 13.33
CA ARG A 182 -4.39 -13.27 12.43
C ARG A 182 -4.65 -14.57 13.19
N ASP A 183 -3.71 -14.99 14.04
CA ASP A 183 -3.67 -16.36 14.56
C ASP A 183 -4.44 -16.53 15.87
N LYS A 184 -4.53 -15.48 16.70
CA LYS A 184 -5.22 -15.54 17.99
C LYS A 184 -6.60 -14.90 17.96
N GLU A 185 -6.76 -13.85 17.18
CA GLU A 185 -8.05 -13.14 17.07
C GLU A 185 -8.83 -13.53 15.81
N GLY A 186 -8.22 -14.27 14.88
CA GLY A 186 -8.88 -14.80 13.69
C GLY A 186 -9.32 -13.72 12.71
N GLN A 187 -8.59 -12.60 12.67
CA GLN A 187 -8.96 -11.44 11.87
C GLN A 187 -8.22 -11.38 10.53
N ASP A 188 -8.83 -10.62 9.61
CA ASP A 188 -8.18 -10.15 8.40
C ASP A 188 -7.45 -8.84 8.69
N VAL A 189 -6.13 -8.88 8.62
CA VAL A 189 -5.25 -7.81 9.06
C VAL A 189 -4.63 -7.13 7.86
N LEU A 190 -4.56 -5.81 7.88
CA LEU A 190 -3.71 -5.06 6.96
C LEU A 190 -2.37 -4.74 7.59
N LEU A 191 -1.29 -5.18 6.96
CA LEU A 191 0.07 -4.84 7.37
C LEU A 191 0.67 -3.82 6.38
N PHE A 192 0.95 -2.62 6.85
CA PHE A 192 1.67 -1.61 6.08
C PHE A 192 3.15 -1.63 6.45
N ILE A 193 4.02 -1.73 5.46
CA ILE A 193 5.46 -1.68 5.66
C ILE A 193 6.03 -0.52 4.85
N ASP A 194 6.38 0.56 5.51
CA ASP A 194 7.01 1.73 4.89
C ASP A 194 8.37 1.94 5.58
N ASN A 195 9.52 1.62 4.98
CA ASN A 195 9.73 1.10 3.63
C ASN A 195 10.47 -0.25 3.65
N ILE A 196 10.02 -1.21 2.83
CA ILE A 196 10.62 -2.55 2.83
C ILE A 196 12.07 -2.56 2.35
N PHE A 197 12.45 -1.62 1.48
CA PHE A 197 13.84 -1.46 1.07
C PHE A 197 14.77 -1.14 2.26
N ARG A 198 14.27 -0.39 3.26
CA ARG A 198 15.08 -0.01 4.44
C ARG A 198 15.37 -1.19 5.34
N PHE A 199 14.52 -2.22 5.35
CA PHE A 199 14.82 -3.50 5.99
C PHE A 199 16.04 -4.17 5.34
N THR A 200 16.06 -4.24 4.01
CA THR A 200 17.19 -4.78 3.24
C THR A 200 18.46 -3.94 3.46
N GLN A 201 18.36 -2.62 3.37
CA GLN A 201 19.48 -1.71 3.56
C GLN A 201 20.12 -1.89 4.95
N ALA A 202 19.30 -1.91 6.00
CA ALA A 202 19.77 -2.14 7.35
C ALA A 202 20.43 -3.52 7.51
N GLY A 203 19.88 -4.55 6.86
CA GLY A 203 20.49 -5.89 6.79
C GLY A 203 21.88 -5.88 6.16
N SER A 204 22.06 -5.11 5.07
CA SER A 204 23.35 -4.92 4.41
C SER A 204 24.38 -4.24 5.32
N GLU A 205 23.97 -3.19 6.04
CA GLU A 205 24.83 -2.50 7.02
C GLU A 205 25.27 -3.44 8.16
N VAL A 206 24.34 -4.22 8.73
CA VAL A 206 24.68 -5.21 9.77
C VAL A 206 25.60 -6.31 9.22
N SER A 207 25.34 -6.79 8.01
CA SER A 207 26.15 -7.84 7.37
C SER A 207 27.60 -7.40 7.16
N ALA A 208 27.82 -6.15 6.76
CA ALA A 208 29.17 -5.58 6.62
C ALA A 208 29.90 -5.53 7.97
N LEU A 209 29.23 -5.11 9.04
CA LEU A 209 29.79 -5.07 10.40
C LEU A 209 30.10 -6.47 10.96
N LEU A 210 29.36 -7.49 10.55
CA LEU A 210 29.62 -8.90 10.90
C LEU A 210 30.80 -9.51 10.12
N GLY A 211 31.44 -8.76 9.21
CA GLY A 211 32.58 -9.23 8.43
C GLY A 211 32.21 -10.25 7.33
N ARG A 212 30.94 -10.28 6.91
CA ARG A 212 30.50 -11.13 5.79
C ARG A 212 30.96 -10.52 4.47
N ILE A 213 31.38 -11.35 3.53
CA ILE A 213 31.75 -10.91 2.18
C ILE A 213 30.48 -10.37 1.49
N PRO A 214 30.51 -9.13 0.95
CA PRO A 214 29.37 -8.56 0.24
C PRO A 214 29.10 -9.31 -1.08
N SER A 215 27.83 -9.34 -1.47
CA SER A 215 27.35 -9.90 -2.74
C SER A 215 27.23 -8.82 -3.82
N ALA A 216 26.48 -9.09 -4.88
CA ALA A 216 26.17 -8.16 -5.96
C ALA A 216 25.70 -6.80 -5.41
N VAL A 217 26.25 -5.71 -5.99
CA VAL A 217 25.90 -4.32 -5.65
C VAL A 217 26.15 -3.95 -4.16
N GLY A 218 26.85 -4.81 -3.41
CA GLY A 218 27.20 -4.55 -2.01
C GLY A 218 26.21 -5.08 -0.97
N TYR A 219 25.14 -5.79 -1.39
CA TYR A 219 24.16 -6.37 -0.48
C TYR A 219 24.71 -7.55 0.32
N GLN A 220 24.02 -7.93 1.39
CA GLN A 220 24.34 -9.11 2.16
C GLN A 220 24.18 -10.41 1.31
N PRO A 221 25.04 -11.42 1.49
CA PRO A 221 24.91 -12.70 0.78
C PRO A 221 23.66 -13.49 1.18
N THR A 222 22.97 -13.06 2.23
CA THR A 222 21.76 -13.67 2.82
C THR A 222 20.48 -12.95 2.40
N LEU A 223 20.56 -12.01 1.44
CA LEU A 223 19.45 -11.13 1.06
C LEU A 223 18.15 -11.88 0.78
N ALA A 224 18.21 -12.91 -0.07
CA ALA A 224 17.05 -13.72 -0.44
C ALA A 224 16.47 -14.49 0.76
N THR A 225 17.32 -15.04 1.62
CA THR A 225 16.87 -15.77 2.81
C THR A 225 16.25 -14.86 3.86
N ASP A 226 16.87 -13.70 4.12
CA ASP A 226 16.36 -12.71 5.08
C ASP A 226 15.01 -12.16 4.63
N MET A 227 14.89 -11.83 3.34
CA MET A 227 13.63 -11.37 2.74
C MET A 227 12.57 -12.48 2.79
N GLY A 228 12.90 -13.70 2.33
CA GLY A 228 11.97 -14.83 2.30
C GLY A 228 11.46 -15.22 3.70
N THR A 229 12.34 -15.27 4.70
CA THR A 229 11.95 -15.62 6.08
C THR A 229 10.89 -14.66 6.63
N MET A 230 10.95 -13.39 6.28
CA MET A 230 9.96 -12.40 6.69
C MET A 230 8.72 -12.40 5.78
N GLN A 231 8.90 -12.43 4.47
CA GLN A 231 7.79 -12.36 3.52
C GLN A 231 6.89 -13.60 3.61
N GLU A 232 7.42 -14.80 3.84
CA GLU A 232 6.60 -16.03 3.90
C GLU A 232 5.72 -16.14 5.14
N ARG A 233 5.99 -15.34 6.17
CA ARG A 233 5.10 -15.18 7.34
C ARG A 233 3.86 -14.35 7.02
N ILE A 234 3.95 -13.45 6.03
CA ILE A 234 2.84 -12.65 5.52
C ILE A 234 2.05 -13.53 4.55
N THR A 235 0.98 -14.16 5.04
CA THR A 235 0.15 -15.06 4.24
C THR A 235 -1.22 -15.26 4.89
N THR A 236 -2.15 -15.87 4.14
CA THR A 236 -3.43 -16.36 4.66
C THR A 236 -3.28 -17.75 5.25
N THR A 237 -3.71 -17.89 6.49
CA THR A 237 -3.85 -19.17 7.16
C THR A 237 -5.33 -19.55 7.27
N LYS A 238 -5.62 -20.74 7.81
CA LYS A 238 -7.00 -21.14 8.15
C LYS A 238 -7.65 -20.30 9.25
N ALA A 239 -6.86 -19.55 10.02
CA ALA A 239 -7.37 -18.72 11.12
C ALA A 239 -7.76 -17.31 10.66
N GLY A 240 -7.03 -16.75 9.70
CA GLY A 240 -7.24 -15.39 9.19
C GLY A 240 -6.24 -15.05 8.09
N SER A 241 -6.22 -13.78 7.67
CA SER A 241 -5.31 -13.32 6.62
C SER A 241 -4.46 -12.12 7.05
N ILE A 242 -3.25 -12.02 6.51
CA ILE A 242 -2.47 -10.77 6.54
C ILE A 242 -2.29 -10.30 5.11
N THR A 243 -3.00 -9.25 4.74
CA THR A 243 -2.79 -8.57 3.46
C THR A 243 -1.76 -7.46 3.69
N SER A 244 -0.63 -7.49 2.99
CA SER A 244 0.42 -6.48 3.19
C SER A 244 0.50 -5.46 2.07
N VAL A 245 0.64 -4.19 2.43
CA VAL A 245 0.92 -3.10 1.49
C VAL A 245 2.28 -2.51 1.84
N GLN A 246 3.25 -2.74 0.96
CA GLN A 246 4.66 -2.49 1.23
C GLN A 246 5.13 -1.38 0.31
N ALA A 247 5.56 -0.25 0.86
CA ALA A 247 6.22 0.77 0.07
C ALA A 247 7.60 0.25 -0.33
N VAL A 248 7.89 0.27 -1.63
CA VAL A 248 9.16 -0.21 -2.19
C VAL A 248 9.89 0.98 -2.78
N TYR A 249 11.02 1.35 -2.17
CA TYR A 249 11.95 2.30 -2.77
C TYR A 249 12.82 1.57 -3.81
N VAL A 250 12.83 2.08 -5.04
CA VAL A 250 13.70 1.59 -6.12
C VAL A 250 14.94 2.49 -6.17
N PRO A 251 16.13 1.99 -5.81
CA PRO A 251 17.35 2.79 -5.86
C PRO A 251 17.65 3.23 -7.29
N ALA A 252 17.88 4.53 -7.48
CA ALA A 252 18.24 5.11 -8.78
C ALA A 252 17.28 4.74 -9.94
N ASP A 253 16.00 4.45 -9.63
CA ASP A 253 14.99 3.97 -10.58
C ASP A 253 15.42 2.68 -11.34
N ASP A 254 16.35 1.89 -10.78
CA ASP A 254 16.81 0.62 -11.35
C ASP A 254 16.03 -0.58 -10.77
N LEU A 255 15.08 -1.10 -11.54
CA LEU A 255 14.29 -2.29 -11.19
C LEU A 255 15.12 -3.58 -11.18
N THR A 256 16.33 -3.57 -11.75
CA THR A 256 17.23 -4.73 -11.81
C THR A 256 18.13 -4.84 -10.59
N ASP A 257 18.12 -3.85 -9.69
CA ASP A 257 18.81 -3.93 -8.41
C ASP A 257 18.35 -5.16 -7.62
N PRO A 258 19.27 -5.92 -6.98
CA PRO A 258 18.92 -7.14 -6.25
C PRO A 258 17.84 -6.97 -5.18
N ALA A 259 17.74 -5.82 -4.52
CA ALA A 259 16.76 -5.58 -3.46
C ALA A 259 15.30 -5.53 -3.98
N PRO A 260 14.94 -4.66 -4.95
CA PRO A 260 13.62 -4.70 -5.56
C PRO A 260 13.39 -6.01 -6.32
N ALA A 261 14.38 -6.55 -7.06
CA ALA A 261 14.24 -7.82 -7.78
C ALA A 261 13.84 -8.99 -6.87
N THR A 262 14.47 -9.10 -5.70
CA THR A 262 14.12 -10.12 -4.70
C THR A 262 12.74 -9.86 -4.10
N THR A 263 12.39 -8.60 -3.85
CA THR A 263 11.08 -8.22 -3.31
C THR A 263 9.96 -8.57 -4.29
N PHE A 264 10.14 -8.28 -5.58
CA PHE A 264 9.16 -8.55 -6.65
C PHE A 264 8.73 -10.02 -6.73
N ALA A 265 9.63 -10.95 -6.47
CA ALA A 265 9.32 -12.38 -6.49
C ALA A 265 8.21 -12.74 -5.48
N HIS A 266 8.10 -12.00 -4.38
CA HIS A 266 7.11 -12.21 -3.33
C HIS A 266 5.82 -11.41 -3.53
N LEU A 267 5.77 -10.41 -4.43
CA LEU A 267 4.59 -9.56 -4.58
C LEU A 267 3.53 -10.21 -5.50
N ASP A 268 2.27 -10.10 -5.10
CA ASP A 268 1.10 -10.55 -5.84
C ASP A 268 0.48 -9.44 -6.70
N ALA A 269 0.61 -8.19 -6.25
CA ALA A 269 0.20 -7.02 -7.01
C ALA A 269 1.22 -5.89 -6.87
N THR A 270 1.34 -5.08 -7.91
CA THR A 270 2.20 -3.89 -7.96
C THR A 270 1.36 -2.68 -8.33
N THR A 271 1.35 -1.68 -7.46
CA THR A 271 0.68 -0.40 -7.67
C THR A 271 1.74 0.67 -7.82
N VAL A 272 1.89 1.20 -9.03
CA VAL A 272 2.91 2.20 -9.36
C VAL A 272 2.28 3.58 -9.34
N LEU A 273 2.83 4.49 -8.54
CA LEU A 273 2.40 5.89 -8.48
C LEU A 273 3.35 6.76 -9.30
N SER A 274 2.78 7.43 -10.31
CA SER A 274 3.52 8.24 -11.29
C SER A 274 3.43 9.73 -10.99
N ARG A 275 4.58 10.41 -11.04
CA ARG A 275 4.63 11.88 -10.90
C ARG A 275 3.91 12.57 -12.06
N ALA A 276 4.05 12.07 -13.27
CA ALA A 276 3.40 12.66 -14.45
C ALA A 276 1.86 12.67 -14.31
N ILE A 277 1.29 11.63 -13.70
CA ILE A 277 -0.16 11.55 -13.42
C ILE A 277 -0.54 12.53 -12.30
N ALA A 278 0.27 12.64 -11.25
CA ALA A 278 0.04 13.59 -10.16
C ALA A 278 0.07 15.05 -10.65
N GLU A 279 0.98 15.40 -11.58
CA GLU A 279 1.10 16.73 -12.19
C GLU A 279 -0.13 17.11 -13.03
N LEU A 280 -0.85 16.13 -13.58
CA LEU A 280 -2.14 16.34 -14.24
C LEU A 280 -3.29 16.60 -13.24
N GLY A 281 -3.02 16.54 -11.94
CA GLY A 281 -4.01 16.66 -10.86
C GLY A 281 -4.86 15.39 -10.66
N VAL A 282 -4.50 14.26 -11.25
CA VAL A 282 -5.24 13.00 -11.10
C VAL A 282 -4.78 12.29 -9.83
N TYR A 283 -5.68 12.19 -8.84
CA TYR A 283 -5.45 11.47 -7.60
C TYR A 283 -6.51 10.37 -7.39
N PRO A 284 -6.11 9.15 -6.96
CA PRO A 284 -4.73 8.72 -6.69
C PRO A 284 -3.89 8.63 -7.98
N ALA A 285 -2.59 8.91 -7.87
CA ALA A 285 -1.67 9.02 -9.01
C ALA A 285 -1.20 7.65 -9.54
N VAL A 286 -2.07 6.66 -9.56
CA VAL A 286 -1.76 5.28 -9.98
C VAL A 286 -1.60 5.23 -11.49
N ASP A 287 -0.49 4.65 -11.95
CA ASP A 287 -0.25 4.38 -13.36
C ASP A 287 -1.07 3.16 -13.81
N PRO A 288 -2.05 3.35 -14.72
CA PRO A 288 -2.96 2.29 -15.14
C PRO A 288 -2.30 1.25 -16.06
N LEU A 289 -1.12 1.53 -16.60
CA LEU A 289 -0.39 0.65 -17.52
C LEU A 289 0.76 -0.08 -16.83
N ASP A 290 1.45 0.58 -15.90
CA ASP A 290 2.58 -0.01 -15.17
C ASP A 290 2.14 -0.78 -13.90
N SER A 291 0.92 -0.55 -13.41
CA SER A 291 0.36 -1.32 -12.28
C SER A 291 -0.16 -2.67 -12.75
N THR A 292 0.12 -3.74 -11.99
CA THR A 292 -0.20 -5.12 -12.36
C THR A 292 -0.71 -5.92 -11.17
N SER A 293 -1.44 -7.01 -11.44
CA SER A 293 -1.87 -7.96 -10.42
C SER A 293 -1.88 -9.37 -10.98
N ARG A 294 -1.42 -10.35 -10.20
CA ARG A 294 -1.46 -11.78 -10.56
C ARG A 294 -2.89 -12.29 -10.75
N VAL A 295 -3.86 -11.69 -10.07
CA VAL A 295 -5.28 -12.10 -10.19
C VAL A 295 -6.01 -11.40 -11.32
N MET A 296 -5.33 -10.63 -12.18
CA MET A 296 -5.90 -10.13 -13.43
C MET A 296 -6.05 -11.28 -14.46
N ASP A 297 -6.88 -12.26 -14.12
CA ASP A 297 -7.17 -13.49 -14.86
C ASP A 297 -8.70 -13.69 -14.93
N PRO A 298 -9.28 -13.92 -16.12
CA PRO A 298 -10.73 -14.10 -16.27
C PRO A 298 -11.32 -15.28 -15.49
N ASN A 299 -10.50 -16.25 -15.07
CA ASN A 299 -10.93 -17.37 -14.24
C ASN A 299 -11.09 -16.99 -12.75
N ILE A 300 -10.48 -15.89 -12.32
CA ILE A 300 -10.51 -15.42 -10.92
C ILE A 300 -11.50 -14.26 -10.78
N ILE A 301 -11.34 -13.20 -11.60
CA ILE A 301 -12.15 -11.97 -11.49
C ILE A 301 -13.39 -12.00 -12.41
N GLY A 302 -13.55 -13.04 -13.21
CA GLY A 302 -14.62 -13.17 -14.20
C GLY A 302 -14.33 -12.45 -15.52
N ALA A 303 -15.00 -12.92 -16.59
CA ALA A 303 -14.78 -12.42 -17.95
C ALA A 303 -15.20 -10.95 -18.14
N GLU A 304 -16.23 -10.49 -17.41
CA GLU A 304 -16.73 -9.12 -17.51
C GLU A 304 -15.72 -8.11 -16.96
N HIS A 305 -15.27 -8.29 -15.72
CA HIS A 305 -14.25 -7.44 -15.11
C HIS A 305 -12.97 -7.45 -15.97
N TYR A 306 -12.48 -8.63 -16.34
CA TYR A 306 -11.29 -8.76 -17.18
C TYR A 306 -11.43 -8.04 -18.53
N GLY A 307 -12.57 -8.21 -19.21
CA GLY A 307 -12.84 -7.57 -20.49
C GLY A 307 -12.84 -6.04 -20.41
N VAL A 308 -13.48 -5.48 -19.37
CA VAL A 308 -13.50 -4.02 -19.13
C VAL A 308 -12.10 -3.51 -18.79
N ALA A 309 -11.37 -4.17 -17.89
CA ALA A 309 -10.01 -3.78 -17.52
C ALA A 309 -9.05 -3.77 -18.72
N ARG A 310 -9.07 -4.82 -19.55
CA ARG A 310 -8.26 -4.88 -20.78
C ARG A 310 -8.66 -3.84 -21.82
N GLY A 311 -9.95 -3.54 -21.94
CA GLY A 311 -10.45 -2.46 -22.79
C GLY A 311 -9.93 -1.08 -22.35
N VAL A 312 -9.95 -0.81 -21.04
CA VAL A 312 -9.39 0.42 -20.44
C VAL A 312 -7.88 0.51 -20.67
N GLN A 313 -7.13 -0.57 -20.45
CA GLN A 313 -5.69 -0.57 -20.70
C GLN A 313 -5.37 -0.33 -22.18
N LYS A 314 -6.10 -0.97 -23.09
CA LYS A 314 -5.90 -0.81 -24.53
C LYS A 314 -6.09 0.64 -24.98
N ILE A 315 -7.20 1.26 -24.61
CA ILE A 315 -7.49 2.65 -25.04
C ILE A 315 -6.50 3.66 -24.44
N LEU A 316 -6.02 3.43 -23.21
CA LEU A 316 -4.98 4.26 -22.60
C LEU A 316 -3.61 4.05 -23.25
N GLN A 317 -3.29 2.83 -23.67
CA GLN A 317 -2.07 2.52 -24.42
C GLN A 317 -2.08 3.18 -25.81
N ASP A 318 -3.20 3.07 -26.53
CA ASP A 318 -3.40 3.71 -27.83
C ASP A 318 -3.29 5.24 -27.70
N TYR A 319 -3.90 5.81 -26.66
CA TYR A 319 -3.75 7.25 -26.34
C TYR A 319 -2.30 7.66 -26.09
N LYS A 320 -1.54 6.87 -25.33
CA LYS A 320 -0.11 7.14 -25.07
C LYS A 320 0.70 7.17 -26.37
N SER A 321 0.41 6.28 -27.33
CA SER A 321 1.05 6.30 -28.65
C SER A 321 0.65 7.50 -29.51
N LEU A 322 -0.58 8.01 -29.35
CA LEU A 322 -1.06 9.21 -30.06
C LEU A 322 -0.53 10.52 -29.45
N GLN A 323 -0.09 10.54 -28.19
CA GLN A 323 0.39 11.76 -27.52
C GLN A 323 1.58 12.41 -28.23
N ASP A 324 2.53 11.62 -28.72
CA ASP A 324 3.70 12.14 -29.45
C ASP A 324 3.30 12.80 -30.78
N ILE A 325 2.32 12.20 -31.47
CA ILE A 325 1.76 12.75 -32.72
C ILE A 325 1.03 14.06 -32.43
N ILE A 326 0.20 14.09 -31.37
CA ILE A 326 -0.54 15.28 -30.94
C ILE A 326 0.42 16.42 -30.57
N ALA A 327 1.53 16.11 -29.90
CA ALA A 327 2.50 17.11 -29.49
C ALA A 327 3.24 17.77 -30.67
N ILE A 328 3.39 17.06 -31.80
CA ILE A 328 4.11 17.55 -32.99
C ILE A 328 3.16 18.18 -34.02
N LEU A 329 2.08 17.46 -34.37
CA LEU A 329 1.17 17.81 -35.46
C LEU A 329 -0.10 18.54 -35.00
N GLY A 330 -0.47 18.39 -33.72
CA GLY A 330 -1.73 18.91 -33.18
C GLY A 330 -2.89 17.92 -33.29
N MET A 331 -3.97 18.18 -32.55
CA MET A 331 -5.17 17.32 -32.51
C MET A 331 -5.96 17.30 -33.82
N ASP A 332 -5.85 18.34 -34.64
CA ASP A 332 -6.68 18.49 -35.85
C ASP A 332 -6.26 17.53 -36.97
N GLU A 333 -4.99 17.09 -36.96
CA GLU A 333 -4.38 16.18 -37.93
C GLU A 333 -4.71 14.69 -37.68
N LEU A 334 -5.35 14.39 -36.55
CA LEU A 334 -5.80 13.03 -36.24
C LEU A 334 -7.03 12.64 -37.08
N SER A 335 -7.17 11.35 -37.36
CA SER A 335 -8.42 10.81 -37.91
C SER A 335 -9.58 10.99 -36.92
N GLU A 336 -10.82 10.98 -37.40
CA GLU A 336 -11.99 11.10 -36.51
C GLU A 336 -12.07 9.94 -35.49
N ASP A 337 -11.64 8.74 -35.88
CA ASP A 337 -11.55 7.58 -34.99
C ASP A 337 -10.48 7.76 -33.89
N ASP A 338 -9.34 8.34 -34.25
CA ASP A 338 -8.26 8.66 -33.29
C ASP A 338 -8.70 9.78 -32.34
N LYS A 339 -9.39 10.81 -32.85
CA LYS A 339 -9.98 11.87 -32.01
C LYS A 339 -10.98 11.30 -31.01
N LEU A 340 -11.82 10.36 -31.44
CA LEU A 340 -12.75 9.66 -30.54
C LEU A 340 -12.01 8.85 -29.48
N THR A 341 -10.96 8.13 -29.87
CA THR A 341 -10.08 7.37 -28.96
C THR A 341 -9.46 8.28 -27.91
N VAL A 342 -8.90 9.42 -28.31
CA VAL A 342 -8.32 10.43 -27.42
C VAL A 342 -9.37 11.00 -26.46
N ALA A 343 -10.56 11.35 -26.96
CA ALA A 343 -11.64 11.90 -26.15
C ALA A 343 -12.09 10.91 -25.05
N ARG A 344 -12.26 9.62 -25.41
CA ARG A 344 -12.60 8.57 -24.44
C ARG A 344 -11.47 8.30 -23.47
N ALA A 345 -10.22 8.23 -23.94
CA ALA A 345 -9.05 8.03 -23.09
C ALA A 345 -8.90 9.14 -22.04
N ARG A 346 -9.09 10.41 -22.41
CA ARG A 346 -9.08 11.55 -21.47
C ARG A 346 -10.17 11.44 -20.41
N LYS A 347 -11.39 11.02 -20.79
CA LYS A 347 -12.48 10.76 -19.85
C LYS A 347 -12.16 9.63 -18.89
N ILE A 348 -11.61 8.52 -19.39
CA ILE A 348 -11.17 7.38 -18.57
C ILE A 348 -10.08 7.82 -17.59
N GLN A 349 -9.06 8.53 -18.07
CA GLN A 349 -7.96 9.03 -17.24
C GLN A 349 -8.47 9.94 -16.11
N ARG A 350 -9.46 10.80 -16.39
CA ARG A 350 -10.12 11.61 -15.35
C ARG A 350 -11.01 10.78 -14.43
N PHE A 351 -11.74 9.80 -14.96
CA PHE A 351 -12.64 8.96 -14.17
C PHE A 351 -11.91 7.99 -13.22
N LEU A 352 -10.65 7.66 -13.50
CA LEU A 352 -9.77 6.96 -12.57
C LEU A 352 -9.45 7.79 -11.31
N SER A 353 -9.63 9.12 -11.35
CA SER A 353 -9.55 9.95 -10.14
C SER A 353 -10.73 9.71 -9.20
N GLN A 354 -10.48 9.84 -7.90
CA GLN A 354 -11.46 9.60 -6.86
C GLN A 354 -11.15 10.49 -5.64
N PRO A 355 -12.15 11.21 -5.10
CA PRO A 355 -11.96 11.96 -3.87
C PRO A 355 -11.89 10.97 -2.68
N PHE A 356 -10.77 11.00 -1.97
CA PHE A 356 -10.55 10.18 -0.78
C PHE A 356 -11.12 10.83 0.47
N GLN A 357 -11.63 10.00 1.38
CA GLN A 357 -12.19 10.49 2.63
C GLN A 357 -11.14 11.10 3.54
N VAL A 358 -9.95 10.49 3.61
CA VAL A 358 -8.84 11.05 4.40
C VAL A 358 -8.31 12.37 3.81
N ALA A 359 -8.61 12.64 2.54
CA ALA A 359 -8.19 13.85 1.84
C ALA A 359 -9.26 14.97 1.85
N GLU A 360 -10.43 14.74 2.46
CA GLU A 360 -11.52 15.72 2.51
C GLU A 360 -11.09 17.03 3.18
N VAL A 361 -10.26 16.95 4.22
CA VAL A 361 -9.71 18.13 4.94
C VAL A 361 -8.80 19.00 4.07
N PHE A 362 -8.17 18.43 3.05
CA PHE A 362 -7.25 19.14 2.15
C PHE A 362 -7.94 19.60 0.86
N THR A 363 -8.89 18.81 0.36
CA THR A 363 -9.51 19.02 -0.95
C THR A 363 -10.87 19.71 -0.87
N GLY A 364 -11.55 19.64 0.28
CA GLY A 364 -12.92 20.11 0.46
C GLY A 364 -13.98 19.26 -0.28
N HIS A 365 -13.57 18.17 -0.94
CA HIS A 365 -14.47 17.24 -1.59
C HIS A 365 -14.79 16.07 -0.67
N ALA A 366 -16.07 15.76 -0.50
CA ALA A 366 -16.52 14.62 0.30
C ALA A 366 -15.96 13.31 -0.30
N GLY A 367 -15.35 12.49 0.55
CA GLY A 367 -14.81 11.20 0.16
C GLY A 367 -15.87 10.25 -0.40
N LYS A 368 -15.49 9.46 -1.40
CA LYS A 368 -16.39 8.46 -2.04
C LYS A 368 -15.75 7.08 -2.00
N LEU A 369 -16.45 6.12 -1.41
CA LEU A 369 -16.13 4.70 -1.48
C LEU A 369 -16.98 4.08 -2.60
N VAL A 370 -16.34 3.57 -3.66
CA VAL A 370 -17.02 3.08 -4.85
C VAL A 370 -17.06 1.56 -4.84
N LYS A 371 -18.22 0.96 -5.13
CA LYS A 371 -18.33 -0.51 -5.19
C LYS A 371 -17.71 -1.06 -6.47
N LEU A 372 -17.28 -2.33 -6.43
CA LEU A 372 -16.66 -2.98 -7.58
C LEU A 372 -17.63 -3.06 -8.78
N GLU A 373 -18.90 -3.41 -8.55
CA GLU A 373 -19.90 -3.55 -9.61
C GLU A 373 -20.19 -2.19 -10.29
N GLU A 374 -20.23 -1.12 -9.49
CA GLU A 374 -20.40 0.25 -9.99
C GLU A 374 -19.18 0.72 -10.78
N THR A 375 -17.98 0.31 -10.35
CA THR A 375 -16.72 0.58 -11.07
C THR A 375 -16.77 -0.08 -12.46
N ILE A 376 -17.00 -1.39 -12.52
CA ILE A 376 -17.03 -2.16 -13.78
C ILE A 376 -18.07 -1.57 -14.74
N LYS A 377 -19.30 -1.36 -14.26
CA LYS A 377 -20.40 -0.78 -15.04
C LYS A 377 -20.07 0.64 -15.55
N GLY A 378 -19.44 1.47 -14.71
CA GLY A 378 -19.04 2.82 -15.08
C GLY A 378 -18.05 2.84 -16.24
N PHE A 379 -16.98 2.04 -16.14
CA PHE A 379 -15.97 1.96 -17.21
C PHE A 379 -16.51 1.27 -18.47
N GLN A 380 -17.38 0.27 -18.33
CA GLN A 380 -18.04 -0.38 -19.48
C GLN A 380 -18.86 0.61 -20.31
N LYS A 381 -19.62 1.51 -19.66
CA LYS A 381 -20.40 2.55 -20.36
C LYS A 381 -19.52 3.56 -21.10
N ILE A 382 -18.38 3.92 -20.52
CA ILE A 382 -17.42 4.83 -21.18
C ILE A 382 -16.81 4.13 -22.40
N LEU A 383 -16.41 2.87 -22.27
CA LEU A 383 -15.88 2.07 -23.40
C LEU A 383 -16.93 1.85 -24.49
N GLY A 384 -18.19 1.64 -24.12
CA GLY A 384 -19.32 1.47 -25.04
C GLY A 384 -19.75 2.75 -25.78
N GLY A 385 -19.24 3.93 -25.39
CA GLY A 385 -19.56 5.21 -26.01
C GLY A 385 -20.87 5.85 -25.55
N GLU A 386 -21.57 5.28 -24.56
CA GLU A 386 -22.83 5.82 -24.05
C GLU A 386 -22.70 7.24 -23.48
N LEU A 387 -21.48 7.61 -23.06
CA LEU A 387 -21.16 8.87 -22.38
C LEU A 387 -20.27 9.79 -23.22
N ASP A 388 -20.22 9.59 -24.54
CA ASP A 388 -19.41 10.41 -25.45
C ASP A 388 -19.85 11.89 -25.48
N HIS A 389 -21.14 12.15 -25.26
CA HIS A 389 -21.71 13.49 -25.20
C HIS A 389 -21.39 14.26 -23.91
N ILE A 390 -20.89 13.59 -22.86
CA ILE A 390 -20.60 14.21 -21.57
C ILE A 390 -19.23 14.91 -21.60
N PRO A 391 -19.09 16.14 -21.07
CA PRO A 391 -17.80 16.84 -21.03
C PRO A 391 -16.78 16.16 -20.09
N GLU A 392 -15.49 16.23 -20.44
CA GLU A 392 -14.39 15.62 -19.67
C GLU A 392 -14.36 16.06 -18.20
N ALA A 393 -14.68 17.33 -17.93
CA ALA A 393 -14.66 17.90 -16.58
C ALA A 393 -15.65 17.22 -15.61
N ALA A 394 -16.72 16.60 -16.12
CA ALA A 394 -17.68 15.86 -15.31
C ALA A 394 -17.12 14.56 -14.74
N PHE A 395 -16.06 14.00 -15.35
CA PHE A 395 -15.41 12.75 -14.91
C PHE A 395 -14.35 12.96 -13.84
N TYR A 396 -13.99 14.21 -13.52
CA TYR A 396 -12.93 14.53 -12.58
C TYR A 396 -13.44 14.58 -11.13
N MET A 397 -12.75 13.92 -10.20
CA MET A 397 -13.04 13.90 -8.75
C MET A 397 -14.50 13.54 -8.43
N VAL A 398 -14.94 12.38 -8.91
CA VAL A 398 -16.29 11.83 -8.70
C VAL A 398 -16.22 10.38 -8.26
N GLY A 399 -17.27 9.85 -7.64
CA GLY A 399 -17.38 8.45 -7.25
C GLY A 399 -17.87 7.60 -8.43
N THR A 400 -19.19 7.48 -8.56
CA THR A 400 -19.86 6.60 -9.52
C THR A 400 -20.17 7.30 -10.84
N ILE A 401 -20.76 6.56 -11.80
CA ILE A 401 -21.19 7.14 -13.08
C ILE A 401 -22.42 8.03 -12.94
N GLU A 402 -23.25 7.80 -11.93
CA GLU A 402 -24.38 8.65 -11.59
C GLU A 402 -23.89 10.02 -11.09
N ASP A 403 -22.80 10.06 -10.31
CA ASP A 403 -22.15 11.32 -9.90
C ASP A 403 -21.64 12.10 -11.13
N VAL A 404 -21.12 11.42 -12.16
CA VAL A 404 -20.70 12.06 -13.43
C VAL A 404 -21.88 12.74 -14.12
N ILE A 405 -23.02 12.04 -14.24
CA ILE A 405 -24.21 12.56 -14.91
C ILE A 405 -24.77 13.76 -14.14
N ALA A 406 -24.83 13.68 -12.81
CA ALA A 406 -25.27 14.78 -11.95
C ALA A 406 -24.36 16.02 -12.13
N LYS A 407 -23.05 15.82 -12.09
CA LYS A 407 -22.06 16.90 -12.28
C LYS A 407 -22.14 17.51 -13.69
N ALA A 408 -22.38 16.69 -14.72
CA ALA A 408 -22.59 17.19 -16.08
C ALA A 408 -23.82 18.09 -16.19
N GLN A 409 -24.92 17.74 -15.51
CA GLN A 409 -26.12 18.57 -15.46
C GLN A 409 -25.90 19.89 -14.72
N GLU A 410 -25.08 19.90 -13.66
CA GLU A 410 -24.71 21.13 -12.96
C GLU A 410 -23.84 22.04 -13.84
N LEU A 411 -22.86 21.47 -14.53
CA LEU A 411 -22.02 22.22 -15.47
C LEU A 411 -22.86 22.86 -16.57
N ALA A 412 -23.84 22.13 -17.11
CA ALA A 412 -24.76 22.65 -18.14
C ALA A 412 -25.71 23.75 -17.63
N LYS A 413 -25.92 23.87 -16.31
CA LYS A 413 -26.71 24.97 -15.70
C LYS A 413 -25.86 26.21 -15.39
N SER A 414 -24.55 26.03 -15.26
CA SER A 414 -23.59 27.09 -14.95
C SER A 414 -23.01 27.81 -16.17
N VAL A 415 -23.28 27.25 -17.35
CA VAL A 415 -23.04 27.86 -18.68
C VAL A 415 -24.37 28.44 -19.16
#